data_AF-A0A6L9QQK0-F1
#
_entry.id   AF-A0A6L9QQK0-F1
#
_cell.length_a   1.000
_cell.length_b   1.000
_cell.length_c   1.000
_cell.angle_alpha   90.00
_cell.angle_beta   90.00
_cell.angle_gamma   90.00
#
_symmetry.space_group_name_H-M   'P 1'
#
loop_
_entity.id
_entity.type
_entity.pdbx_description
1 polymer ?
#
loop_
_entity_poly.entity_id
_entity_poly.type
_entity_poly.pdbx_seq_one_letter_code
_entity_poly.pdbx_strand_id
1 'polypeptide(L)'
;MRFGILGAVEVRRGDDVLPVGGPTVRALLAMLALDAGRTVPTERLIDGLYGEEPPSGAANALQSQVSRLRRGLGDAALVEGLPAGYRLNAARDDVDAHRFERLAGEAR
;
A
#
# COMPACT_ATOMS: atom_id res chain seq x y z
N MET A 1 1.19 -2.81 13.04
CA MET A 1 1.55 -1.55 12.32
C MET A 1 0.27 -0.78 12.08
N ARG A 2 0.35 0.54 11.84
CA ARG A 2 -0.80 1.33 11.39
C ARG A 2 -0.48 2.04 10.08
N PHE A 3 -1.47 2.16 9.21
CA PHE A 3 -1.36 2.79 7.89
C PHE A 3 -2.34 3.95 7.82
N GLY A 4 -1.81 5.15 7.56
CA GLY A 4 -2.59 6.37 7.38
C GLY A 4 -2.72 6.70 5.91
N ILE A 5 -3.95 6.86 5.41
CA ILE A 5 -4.24 7.30 4.04
C ILE A 5 -5.32 8.40 3.99
N LEU A 6 -5.96 8.75 5.11
CA LEU A 6 -6.87 9.89 5.22
C LEU A 6 -6.09 11.20 5.48
N GLY A 7 -5.10 11.48 4.63
CA GLY A 7 -4.18 12.60 4.78
C GLY A 7 -2.85 12.30 4.13
N ALA A 8 -1.75 12.68 4.79
CA ALA A 8 -0.42 12.25 4.36
C ALA A 8 -0.31 10.72 4.46
N VAL A 9 0.20 10.07 3.41
CA VAL A 9 0.42 8.62 3.44
C VAL A 9 1.56 8.31 4.39
N GLU A 10 1.25 7.65 5.50
CA GLU A 10 2.19 7.35 6.59
C GLU A 10 2.06 5.91 7.10
N VAL A 11 3.15 5.40 7.67
CA VAL A 11 3.19 4.10 8.34
C VAL A 11 3.74 4.29 9.74
N ARG A 12 3.05 3.74 10.74
CA ARG A 12 3.48 3.77 12.14
C ARG A 12 3.78 2.38 12.67
N ARG A 13 4.89 2.26 13.39
CA ARG A 13 5.26 1.08 14.19
C ARG A 13 5.31 1.52 15.66
N GLY A 14 4.21 1.31 16.37
CA GLY A 14 4.03 1.95 17.69
C GLY A 14 3.95 3.47 17.52
N ASP A 15 4.84 4.18 18.21
CA ASP A 15 4.92 5.64 18.15
C ASP A 15 5.84 6.16 17.03
N ASP A 16 6.65 5.28 16.43
CA ASP A 16 7.59 5.64 15.37
C ASP A 16 6.90 5.75 14.01
N VAL A 17 7.18 6.84 13.30
CA VAL A 17 6.80 7.02 11.89
C VAL A 17 7.90 6.45 11.01
N LEU A 18 7.56 5.50 10.13
CA LEU A 18 8.49 4.91 9.19
C LEU A 18 8.59 5.75 7.92
N PRO A 19 9.79 5.91 7.33
CA PRO A 19 9.98 6.66 6.10
C PRO A 19 9.39 5.91 4.91
N VAL A 20 8.19 6.29 4.49
CA VAL A 20 7.55 5.75 3.28
C VAL A 20 8.10 6.48 2.05
N GLY A 21 9.22 5.99 1.54
CA GLY A 21 10.03 6.45 0.39
C GLY A 21 9.55 7.65 -0.45
N GLY A 22 9.58 7.51 -1.78
CA GLY A 22 9.20 8.58 -2.72
C GLY A 22 7.68 8.62 -3.00
N PRO A 23 7.19 9.62 -3.76
CA PRO A 23 5.78 9.76 -4.12
C PRO A 23 5.17 8.47 -4.70
N THR A 24 5.86 7.80 -5.63
CA THR A 24 5.39 6.55 -6.24
C THR A 24 5.31 5.39 -5.23
N VAL A 25 6.23 5.33 -4.25
CA VAL A 25 6.18 4.31 -3.18
C VAL A 25 5.00 4.57 -2.25
N ARG A 26 4.72 5.84 -1.92
CA ARG A 26 3.52 6.22 -1.17
C ARG A 26 2.23 5.91 -1.92
N ALA A 27 2.18 6.18 -3.23
CA ALA A 27 1.04 5.84 -4.07
C ALA A 27 0.78 4.32 -4.10
N LEU A 28 1.84 3.52 -4.28
CA LEU A 28 1.75 2.05 -4.21
C LEU A 28 1.22 1.60 -2.85
N LEU A 29 1.72 2.16 -1.76
CA LEU A 29 1.23 1.83 -0.42
C LEU A 29 -0.26 2.17 -0.27
N ALA A 30 -0.68 3.36 -0.69
CA ALA A 30 -2.07 3.78 -0.59
C ALA A 30 -3.01 2.83 -1.37
N MET A 31 -2.62 2.45 -2.58
CA MET A 31 -3.38 1.51 -3.42
C MET A 31 -3.52 0.13 -2.76
N LEU A 32 -2.45 -0.39 -2.14
CA LEU A 32 -2.53 -1.65 -1.41
C LEU A 32 -3.32 -1.53 -0.09
N ALA A 33 -3.26 -0.38 0.59
CA ALA A 33 -3.97 -0.13 1.84
C ALA A 33 -5.50 0.00 1.64
N LEU A 34 -5.94 0.59 0.53
CA LEU A 34 -7.36 0.63 0.14
C LEU A 34 -7.97 -0.78 0.02
N ASP A 35 -7.17 -1.75 -0.39
CA ASP A 35 -7.54 -3.16 -0.51
C ASP A 35 -6.83 -4.05 0.52
N ALA A 36 -6.52 -3.53 1.72
CA ALA A 36 -5.79 -4.26 2.77
C ALA A 36 -6.32 -5.68 3.02
N GLY A 37 -5.40 -6.64 3.08
CA GLY A 37 -5.70 -8.07 3.21
C GLY A 37 -6.12 -8.77 1.91
N ARG A 38 -6.34 -8.03 0.81
CA ARG A 38 -6.70 -8.56 -0.50
C ARG A 38 -5.58 -8.35 -1.53
N THR A 39 -5.59 -9.19 -2.55
CA THR A 39 -4.66 -9.07 -3.69
C THR A 39 -5.12 -7.98 -4.63
N VAL A 40 -4.24 -7.03 -4.93
CA VAL A 40 -4.42 -6.02 -5.97
C VAL A 40 -3.68 -6.48 -7.24
N PRO A 41 -4.37 -6.56 -8.39
CA PRO A 41 -3.76 -7.01 -9.64
C PRO A 41 -2.57 -6.15 -10.09
N THR A 42 -1.55 -6.80 -10.67
CA THR A 42 -0.36 -6.10 -11.22
C THR A 42 -0.74 -4.99 -12.20
N GLU A 43 -1.68 -5.25 -13.11
CA GLU A 43 -2.13 -4.27 -14.12
C GLU A 43 -2.75 -3.04 -13.44
N ARG A 44 -3.69 -3.25 -12.50
CA ARG A 44 -4.27 -2.15 -11.71
C ARG A 44 -3.21 -1.35 -10.94
N LEU A 45 -2.14 -2.01 -10.48
CA LEU A 45 -1.03 -1.34 -9.83
C LEU A 45 -0.19 -0.50 -10.80
N ILE A 46 0.04 -1.00 -12.01
CA ILE A 46 0.76 -0.27 -13.06
C ILE A 46 -0.06 0.94 -13.51
N ASP A 47 -1.34 0.73 -13.84
CA ASP A 47 -2.24 1.78 -14.32
C ASP A 47 -2.40 2.87 -13.26
N GLY A 48 -2.60 2.50 -11.99
CA GLY A 48 -2.72 3.47 -10.91
C GLY A 48 -1.43 4.26 -10.61
N LEU A 49 -0.26 3.68 -10.88
CA LEU A 49 1.03 4.33 -10.61
C LEU A 49 1.53 5.21 -11.75
N TYR A 50 1.23 4.85 -13.00
CA TYR A 50 1.83 5.48 -14.18
C TYR A 50 0.81 6.05 -15.16
N GLY A 51 -0.48 5.70 -15.04
CA GLY A 51 -1.53 6.14 -15.95
C GLY A 51 -1.25 5.72 -17.39
N GLU A 52 -1.49 6.63 -18.33
CA GLU A 52 -1.38 6.41 -19.77
C GLU A 52 0.07 6.31 -20.29
N GLU A 53 1.07 6.70 -19.49
CA GLU A 53 2.48 6.75 -19.89
C GLU A 53 3.36 5.85 -19.00
N PRO A 54 3.16 4.51 -19.03
CA PRO A 54 3.99 3.59 -18.27
C PRO A 54 5.42 3.54 -18.83
N PRO A 55 6.44 3.36 -17.96
CA PRO A 55 7.81 3.19 -18.42
C PRO A 55 7.97 1.88 -19.21
N SER A 56 8.97 1.84 -20.11
CA SER A 56 9.36 0.60 -20.78
C SER A 56 9.77 -0.44 -19.72
N GLY A 57 8.98 -1.51 -19.59
CA GLY A 57 9.16 -2.50 -18.53
C GLY A 57 8.45 -2.16 -17.21
N ALA A 58 7.22 -1.66 -17.29
CA ALA A 58 6.38 -1.30 -16.13
C ALA A 58 6.31 -2.37 -15.03
N ALA A 59 6.31 -3.66 -15.38
CA ALA A 59 6.39 -4.75 -14.41
C ALA A 59 7.67 -4.72 -13.55
N ASN A 60 8.83 -4.48 -14.17
CA ASN A 60 10.11 -4.34 -13.46
C ASN A 60 10.15 -3.06 -12.63
N ALA A 61 9.55 -1.98 -13.14
CA ALA A 61 9.40 -0.73 -12.41
C ALA A 61 8.54 -0.93 -11.15
N LEU A 62 7.40 -1.62 -11.27
CA LEU A 62 6.54 -1.99 -10.14
C LEU A 62 7.29 -2.84 -9.11
N GLN A 63 8.00 -3.89 -9.54
CA GLN A 63 8.82 -4.72 -8.64
C GLN A 63 9.86 -3.89 -7.88
N SER A 64 10.47 -2.89 -8.54
CA SER A 64 11.40 -1.96 -7.92
C SER A 64 10.72 -1.10 -6.85
N GLN A 65 9.50 -0.61 -7.10
CA GLN A 65 8.73 0.12 -6.09
C GLN A 65 8.32 -0.77 -4.91
N VAL A 66 7.92 -2.02 -5.16
CA VAL A 66 7.61 -2.99 -4.11
C VAL A 66 8.85 -3.28 -3.25
N SER A 67 10.02 -3.42 -3.85
CA SER A 67 11.28 -3.62 -3.13
C SER A 67 11.60 -2.44 -2.21
N ARG A 68 11.44 -1.20 -2.71
CA ARG A 68 11.61 0.02 -1.91
C ARG A 68 10.59 0.11 -0.78
N LEU A 69 9.34 -0.24 -1.05
CA LEU A 69 8.28 -0.26 -0.05
C LEU A 69 8.62 -1.24 1.09
N ARG A 70 8.95 -2.51 0.75
CA ARG A 70 9.37 -3.52 1.73
C ARG A 70 10.53 -3.06 2.60
N ARG A 71 11.52 -2.38 1.99
CA ARG A 71 12.65 -1.80 2.73
C ARG A 71 12.20 -0.70 3.68
N GLY A 72 11.34 0.22 3.24
CA GLY A 72 10.80 1.30 4.08
C GLY A 72 9.94 0.80 5.24
N LEU A 73 9.21 -0.31 5.03
CA LEU A 73 8.44 -0.98 6.09
C LEU A 73 9.32 -1.77 7.06
N GLY A 74 10.57 -2.06 6.71
CA GLY A 74 11.49 -2.85 7.52
C GLY A 74 11.03 -4.30 7.75
N ASP A 75 10.09 -4.79 6.93
CA ASP A 75 9.62 -6.17 6.91
C ASP A 75 9.05 -6.50 5.52
N ALA A 76 9.68 -7.47 4.85
CA ALA A 76 9.29 -7.89 3.52
C ALA A 76 7.97 -8.67 3.48
N ALA A 77 7.57 -9.30 4.60
CA ALA A 77 6.34 -10.09 4.71
C ALA A 77 5.07 -9.22 4.72
N LEU A 78 5.20 -7.91 4.97
CA LEU A 78 4.07 -6.98 4.94
C LEU A 78 3.53 -6.73 3.54
N VAL A 79 4.35 -6.89 2.50
CA VAL A 79 3.90 -6.79 1.11
C VAL A 79 4.22 -8.09 0.42
N GLU A 80 3.21 -8.91 0.21
CA GLU A 80 3.36 -10.21 -0.41
C GLU A 80 3.23 -10.11 -1.92
N GLY A 81 4.09 -10.83 -2.65
CA GLY A 81 3.95 -11.00 -4.09
C GLY A 81 3.24 -12.33 -4.35
N LEU A 82 2.16 -12.28 -5.12
CA LEU A 82 1.31 -13.41 -5.49
C LEU A 82 1.28 -13.54 -7.02
N PRO A 83 0.92 -14.71 -7.60
CA PRO A 83 0.84 -14.87 -9.05
C PRO A 83 -0.01 -13.81 -9.75
N ALA A 84 -1.07 -13.34 -9.10
CA ALA A 84 -2.01 -12.36 -9.65
C ALA A 84 -1.66 -10.90 -9.34
N GLY A 85 -0.69 -10.60 -8.46
CA GLY A 85 -0.40 -9.23 -8.04
C GLY A 85 0.22 -9.13 -6.65
N TYR A 86 -0.14 -8.09 -5.91
CA TYR A 86 0.45 -7.83 -4.59
C TYR A 86 -0.61 -7.62 -3.52
N ARG A 87 -0.27 -7.99 -2.29
CA ARG A 87 -1.16 -7.84 -1.12
C ARG A 87 -0.42 -7.15 0.01
N LEU A 88 -1.07 -6.17 0.63
CA LEU A 88 -0.65 -5.69 1.96
C LEU A 88 -1.20 -6.65 3.02
N ASN A 89 -0.29 -7.32 3.72
CA ASN A 89 -0.62 -8.22 4.82
C ASN A 89 -0.87 -7.41 6.11
N ALA A 90 -2.04 -6.79 6.16
CA ALA A 90 -2.53 -6.01 7.30
C ALA A 90 -4.03 -6.26 7.49
N ALA A 91 -4.51 -6.17 8.73
CA ALA A 91 -5.94 -6.18 8.97
C ALA A 91 -6.56 -4.89 8.42
N ARG A 92 -7.83 -4.92 8.00
CA ARG A 92 -8.51 -3.71 7.54
C ARG A 92 -8.47 -2.61 8.60
N ASP A 93 -8.71 -2.97 9.86
CA ASP A 93 -8.66 -2.05 11.00
C ASP A 93 -7.28 -1.45 11.30
N ASP A 94 -6.20 -1.96 10.70
CA ASP A 94 -4.86 -1.33 10.77
C ASP A 94 -4.73 -0.11 9.84
N VAL A 95 -5.67 0.07 8.90
CA VAL A 95 -5.77 1.21 8.00
C VAL A 95 -6.83 2.19 8.52
N ASP A 96 -6.46 3.46 8.66
CA ASP A 96 -7.33 4.52 9.17
C ASP A 96 -8.66 4.64 8.42
N ALA A 97 -8.66 4.53 7.09
CA ALA A 97 -9.86 4.61 6.25
C ALA A 97 -10.87 3.51 6.57
N HIS A 98 -10.45 2.24 6.63
CA HIS A 98 -11.35 1.13 6.93
C HIS A 98 -11.82 1.18 8.39
N ARG A 99 -10.95 1.58 9.32
CA ARG A 99 -11.32 1.77 10.72
C ARG A 99 -12.36 2.89 10.87
N PHE A 100 -12.20 4.00 10.14
CA PHE A 100 -13.16 5.09 10.09
C PHE A 100 -14.51 4.61 9.54
N GLU A 101 -14.52 3.92 8.39
CA GLU A 101 -15.75 3.38 7.79
C GLU A 101 -16.52 2.47 8.74
N ARG A 102 -15.81 1.57 9.45
CA ARG A 102 -16.42 0.67 10.43
C ARG A 102 -17.06 1.44 11.58
N LEU A 103 -16.31 2.35 12.21
CA LEU A 103 -16.80 3.14 13.34
C LEU A 103 -17.96 4.07 12.95
N ALA A 104 -17.91 4.65 11.75
CA ALA A 104 -19.01 5.47 11.23
C ALA A 104 -20.27 4.65 10.93
N GLY A 105 -20.12 3.37 10.57
CA GLY A 105 -21.24 2.44 10.39
C GLY A 105 -21.90 1.99 11.68
N GLU A 106 -21.13 1.88 12.78
CA GLU A 106 -21.62 1.48 14.11
C GLU A 106 -22.43 2.58 14.82
N ALA A 107 -22.34 3.83 14.37
CA ALA A 107 -23.06 4.97 14.94
C ALA A 107 -24.49 5.16 14.37
N ARG A 108 -25.02 4.19 13.61
CA ARG A 108 -26.38 4.18 13.05
C ARG A 108 -27.27 3.22 13.83
#